data_AF-A0A165Y1U9-F1
#
_entry.id   AF-A0A165Y1U9-F1
#
_cell.length_a   1.000
_cell.length_b   1.000
_cell.length_c   1.000
_cell.angle_alpha   90.00
_cell.angle_beta   90.00
_cell.angle_gamma   90.00
#
_symmetry.space_group_name_H-M   'P 1'
#
loop_
_entity.id
_entity.type
_entity.pdbx_description
1 polymer ?
#
loop_
_entity_poly.entity_id
_entity_poly.type
_entity_poly.pdbx_seq_one_letter_code
_entity_poly.pdbx_strand_id
1 'polypeptide(L)'
;MVPSPPSHIFQTSTLYMGPHVSTGAVVSAPSPPNPLHPSNNPIPEDTGASSGPQSPPGPTRLPKPSGSETMPSNARSNQSGQDECRSVEPLVTKAMTDRSLPVQHSNTSAATSSHGHPGPTIDAGTSSGAPPLPVSVTEFYLPFRRNPYDPQTAVPSPPTDHAMQTLLECTQQFAIGVKTLQEAVVELRKPVVDSPPIPERLTKLSQKQYNGPKHHKDNQLNARVRKCLEIMERRTDKSFPILPPMSPTELDQGPTVGQFRVRYDLEPKHPFNDRAVDIILKKFLATWVNAGYDRTVVRDQIFTHIRGRHQKWLNLNTKNPVDVAMTKTRNRRTNRRHDLFVRRYETVMAHRALHGFIPLLRKLDTDGMSSDETDSETHPTEYFIHRRKERSNELTTFLRDLDTLQLLTVHYNPAGQAKAGQPPHHRKESLLPSASPPQTSLPKPCYGASFLTSLRLNEDDDQEIELNIDYSSHLTADALCLPDSLKSRVIEFRNKRKGRV
;
A
#
# COMPACT_ATOMS: atom_id res chain seq x y z
N MET A 1 -21.92 -47.70 -31.80
CA MET A 1 -20.60 -48.18 -31.33
C MET A 1 -19.93 -47.02 -30.61
N VAL A 2 -19.82 -47.13 -29.29
CA VAL A 2 -19.26 -46.09 -28.41
C VAL A 2 -17.79 -46.43 -28.16
N PRO A 3 -16.82 -45.52 -28.35
CA PRO A 3 -15.45 -45.80 -27.97
C PRO A 3 -15.21 -45.44 -26.51
N SER A 4 -14.71 -46.43 -25.75
CA SER A 4 -14.22 -46.29 -24.38
C SER A 4 -12.97 -45.40 -24.30
N PRO A 5 -12.74 -44.69 -23.18
CA PRO A 5 -11.53 -43.92 -22.96
C PRO A 5 -10.38 -44.79 -22.38
N PRO A 6 -9.11 -44.41 -22.61
CA PRO A 6 -7.95 -45.15 -22.10
C PRO A 6 -7.60 -44.78 -20.66
N SER A 7 -7.33 -45.80 -19.87
CA SER A 7 -6.83 -45.78 -18.49
C SER A 7 -5.34 -45.39 -18.43
N HIS A 8 -5.03 -44.28 -17.75
CA HIS A 8 -3.65 -43.89 -17.43
C HIS A 8 -3.15 -44.60 -16.16
N ILE A 9 -1.99 -45.22 -16.31
CA ILE A 9 -1.20 -45.93 -15.29
C ILE A 9 -0.42 -44.90 -14.47
N PHE A 10 -0.55 -44.96 -13.14
CA PHE A 10 0.33 -44.26 -12.20
C PHE A 10 1.63 -45.07 -12.03
N GLN A 11 2.78 -44.50 -12.42
CA GLN A 11 4.09 -44.98 -12.00
C GLN A 11 4.50 -44.25 -10.72
N THR A 12 4.66 -44.99 -9.64
CA THR A 12 5.25 -44.55 -8.38
C THR A 12 6.77 -44.66 -8.46
N SER A 13 7.47 -43.52 -8.35
CA SER A 13 8.93 -43.49 -8.29
C SER A 13 9.43 -43.97 -6.93
N THR A 14 10.13 -45.11 -6.95
CA THR A 14 10.80 -45.75 -5.81
C THR A 14 12.06 -44.96 -5.44
N LEU A 15 12.16 -44.56 -4.17
CA LEU A 15 13.29 -43.85 -3.59
C LEU A 15 14.46 -44.83 -3.37
N TYR A 16 15.59 -44.60 -4.04
CA TYR A 16 16.81 -45.40 -3.92
C TYR A 16 17.62 -44.93 -2.70
N MET A 17 17.74 -45.78 -1.68
CA MET A 17 18.60 -45.61 -0.51
C MET A 17 19.98 -46.20 -0.81
N GLY A 18 21.01 -45.34 -0.87
CA GLY A 18 22.42 -45.73 -0.99
C GLY A 18 23.07 -45.98 0.38
N PRO A 19 24.07 -46.88 0.48
CA PRO A 19 24.56 -47.41 1.75
C PRO A 19 25.58 -46.51 2.45
N HIS A 20 25.50 -46.51 3.78
CA HIS A 20 26.49 -45.97 4.70
C HIS A 20 27.82 -46.73 4.60
N VAL A 21 28.91 -45.99 4.41
CA VAL A 21 30.27 -46.48 4.64
C VAL A 21 30.79 -45.87 5.94
N SER A 22 31.20 -46.76 6.84
CA SER A 22 31.74 -46.51 8.16
C SER A 22 33.26 -46.61 8.11
N THR A 23 33.95 -45.52 8.50
CA THR A 23 35.37 -45.45 8.91
C THR A 23 35.48 -44.11 9.66
N GLY A 24 35.83 -43.98 10.94
CA GLY A 24 36.84 -44.71 11.71
C GLY A 24 38.10 -43.85 11.81
N ALA A 25 38.20 -42.96 12.80
CA ALA A 25 39.46 -42.42 13.35
C ALA A 25 39.19 -41.55 14.59
N VAL A 26 39.46 -42.13 15.76
CA VAL A 26 39.57 -41.42 17.03
C VAL A 26 41.01 -40.91 17.12
N VAL A 27 41.20 -39.59 17.15
CA VAL A 27 42.48 -38.97 17.50
C VAL A 27 42.25 -38.10 18.73
N SER A 28 42.72 -38.64 19.86
CA SER A 28 42.85 -37.94 21.13
C SER A 28 43.85 -36.79 21.00
N ALA A 29 43.48 -35.63 21.54
CA ALA A 29 44.40 -34.52 21.77
C ALA A 29 44.13 -33.88 23.16
N PRO A 30 45.16 -33.29 23.78
CA PRO A 30 45.34 -33.30 25.23
C PRO A 30 44.69 -32.11 25.95
N SER A 31 44.33 -32.35 27.22
CA SER A 31 43.84 -31.37 28.19
C SER A 31 44.86 -30.27 28.47
N PRO A 32 44.45 -28.98 28.53
CA PRO A 32 45.25 -27.92 29.13
C PRO A 32 45.01 -27.80 30.66
N PRO A 33 45.99 -27.22 31.39
CA PRO A 33 46.12 -27.34 32.84
C PRO A 33 45.28 -26.35 33.65
N ASN A 34 44.93 -26.79 34.87
CA ASN A 34 44.41 -25.99 35.99
C ASN A 34 45.24 -24.73 36.27
N PRO A 35 44.58 -23.62 36.65
CA PRO A 35 45.16 -22.65 37.57
C PRO A 35 44.38 -22.59 38.89
N LEU A 36 45.10 -23.00 39.93
CA LEU A 36 45.20 -22.48 41.31
C LEU A 36 44.18 -21.45 41.82
N HIS A 37 43.67 -21.77 43.02
CA HIS A 37 43.01 -20.90 44.01
C HIS A 37 43.74 -19.56 44.28
N PRO A 38 43.00 -18.55 44.79
CA PRO A 38 43.19 -18.15 46.19
C PRO A 38 41.83 -17.92 46.91
N SER A 39 41.63 -18.50 48.09
CA SER A 39 41.87 -17.92 49.42
C SER A 39 40.67 -17.13 49.98
N ASN A 40 40.06 -17.78 50.98
CA ASN A 40 39.24 -17.29 52.08
C ASN A 40 39.56 -15.89 52.62
N ASN A 41 38.51 -15.15 53.04
CA ASN A 41 38.26 -14.62 54.41
C ASN A 41 37.18 -13.50 54.39
N PRO A 42 36.58 -13.06 55.53
CA PRO A 42 35.41 -13.70 56.10
C PRO A 42 34.23 -12.71 56.33
N ILE A 43 33.11 -13.30 56.73
CA ILE A 43 31.88 -12.70 57.25
C ILE A 43 32.16 -11.91 58.55
N PRO A 44 31.43 -10.82 58.82
CA PRO A 44 30.99 -10.51 60.17
C PRO A 44 29.47 -10.65 60.29
N GLU A 45 29.07 -11.54 61.20
CA GLU A 45 27.78 -11.50 61.86
C GLU A 45 27.71 -10.20 62.67
N ASP A 46 26.59 -9.48 62.59
CA ASP A 46 26.13 -8.79 63.78
C ASP A 46 24.62 -8.87 63.92
N THR A 47 24.30 -9.09 65.18
CA THR A 47 23.06 -9.38 65.86
C THR A 47 22.16 -8.14 65.97
N GLY A 48 20.84 -8.35 66.12
CA GLY A 48 19.99 -7.28 66.67
C GLY A 48 18.51 -7.32 66.34
N ALA A 49 17.74 -8.00 67.19
CA ALA A 49 16.42 -7.61 67.73
C ALA A 49 15.33 -7.08 66.76
N SER A 50 14.25 -7.83 66.56
CA SER A 50 13.05 -7.87 67.44
C SER A 50 12.28 -6.54 67.54
N SER A 51 11.16 -6.44 66.81
CA SER A 51 9.85 -6.11 67.39
C SER A 51 8.75 -6.26 66.33
N GLY A 52 7.66 -6.90 66.76
CA GLY A 52 6.53 -7.31 65.94
C GLY A 52 5.48 -6.23 65.67
N PRO A 53 4.28 -6.65 65.23
CA PRO A 53 3.41 -5.90 64.32
C PRO A 53 2.34 -5.09 65.04
N GLN A 54 1.92 -3.95 64.47
CA GLN A 54 0.64 -3.33 64.80
C GLN A 54 -0.03 -2.71 63.57
N SER A 55 -1.24 -3.20 63.29
CA SER A 55 -2.38 -2.53 62.68
C SER A 55 -3.59 -2.91 63.55
N PRO A 56 -4.78 -2.26 63.48
CA PRO A 56 -5.19 -0.94 62.99
C PRO A 56 -5.92 -0.16 64.13
N PRO A 57 -6.65 0.96 63.88
CA PRO A 57 -8.06 0.83 63.46
C PRO A 57 -8.59 1.97 62.54
N GLY A 58 -9.55 1.65 61.66
CA GLY A 58 -10.58 2.63 61.23
C GLY A 58 -11.60 2.85 62.37
N PRO A 59 -12.56 3.79 62.32
CA PRO A 59 -13.39 4.13 61.16
C PRO A 59 -13.67 5.65 61.04
N THR A 60 -14.45 6.09 60.04
CA THR A 60 -15.63 6.97 60.21
C THR A 60 -16.27 7.26 58.84
N ARG A 61 -17.51 6.76 58.65
CA ARG A 61 -18.49 7.20 57.65
C ARG A 61 -19.06 8.56 58.05
N LEU A 62 -19.48 9.38 57.08
CA LEU A 62 -20.70 10.22 57.03
C LEU A 62 -20.65 11.12 55.75
N PRO A 63 -21.73 11.80 55.32
CA PRO A 63 -22.86 11.28 54.55
C PRO A 63 -22.99 11.91 53.14
N LYS A 64 -23.86 11.31 52.31
CA LYS A 64 -24.43 11.91 51.09
C LYS A 64 -25.28 13.14 51.42
N PRO A 65 -25.33 14.15 50.54
CA PRO A 65 -26.53 14.92 50.31
C PRO A 65 -27.15 14.59 48.95
N SER A 66 -28.44 14.23 49.02
CA SER A 66 -29.43 14.33 47.96
C SER A 66 -29.68 15.80 47.62
N GLY A 67 -29.65 16.14 46.33
CA GLY A 67 -30.06 17.44 45.82
C GLY A 67 -30.52 17.31 44.38
N SER A 68 -31.82 17.16 44.20
CA SER A 68 -32.54 17.35 42.95
C SER A 68 -32.58 18.83 42.62
N GLU A 69 -32.14 19.24 41.43
CA GLU A 69 -32.56 20.51 40.85
C GLU A 69 -32.47 20.49 39.32
N THR A 70 -33.38 21.24 38.74
CA THR A 70 -33.97 21.07 37.41
C THR A 70 -33.61 22.30 36.56
N MET A 71 -33.08 22.08 35.35
CA MET A 71 -32.96 23.02 34.20
C MET A 71 -31.96 24.20 34.35
N PRO A 72 -31.49 24.87 33.26
CA PRO A 72 -31.88 24.77 31.85
C PRO A 72 -30.72 24.61 30.84
N SER A 73 -31.14 24.34 29.60
CA SER A 73 -30.44 24.50 28.33
C SER A 73 -29.48 25.70 28.25
N ASN A 74 -28.24 25.47 27.80
CA ASN A 74 -27.41 26.54 27.27
C ASN A 74 -26.54 26.11 26.09
N ALA A 75 -26.52 27.01 25.11
CA ALA A 75 -25.90 26.91 23.80
C ALA A 75 -24.38 26.80 23.89
N ARG A 76 -23.79 25.93 23.06
CA ARG A 76 -22.33 25.81 22.93
C ARG A 76 -21.82 26.85 21.93
N SER A 77 -21.33 27.95 22.50
CA SER A 77 -20.36 28.86 21.91
C SER A 77 -19.03 28.12 21.71
N ASN A 78 -18.52 28.09 20.47
CA ASN A 78 -17.17 27.65 20.15
C ASN A 78 -16.20 28.81 20.42
N GLN A 79 -15.48 28.76 21.54
CA GLN A 79 -14.29 29.58 21.73
C GLN A 79 -13.04 28.75 21.41
N SER A 80 -12.25 29.33 20.52
CA SER A 80 -10.92 28.94 20.08
C SER A 80 -9.93 28.88 21.23
N GLY A 81 -9.46 27.68 21.56
CA GLY A 81 -8.21 27.50 22.29
C GLY A 81 -7.04 27.66 21.32
N GLN A 82 -6.27 28.73 21.49
CA GLN A 82 -4.92 28.83 20.97
C GLN A 82 -4.02 27.99 21.88
N ASP A 83 -3.57 26.83 21.40
CA ASP A 83 -2.49 26.08 22.03
C ASP A 83 -1.15 26.61 21.49
N GLU A 84 -0.32 27.08 22.43
CA GLU A 84 1.06 27.48 22.21
C GLU A 84 1.90 26.30 21.69
N CYS A 85 2.30 26.38 20.43
CA CYS A 85 3.36 25.54 19.87
C CYS A 85 4.69 25.87 20.56
N ARG A 86 5.09 25.06 21.55
CA ARG A 86 6.49 24.96 21.97
C ARG A 86 7.32 24.34 20.85
N SER A 87 8.04 25.19 20.13
CA SER A 87 9.14 24.82 19.24
C SER A 87 10.19 24.02 20.01
N VAL A 88 10.39 22.76 19.62
CA VAL A 88 11.57 21.98 20.02
C VAL A 88 12.56 22.12 18.87
N GLU A 89 13.67 22.81 19.14
CA GLU A 89 14.79 22.92 18.21
C GLU A 89 15.39 21.54 17.88
N PRO A 90 15.83 21.30 16.64
CA PRO A 90 16.61 20.12 16.32
C PRO A 90 18.04 20.26 16.84
N LEU A 91 18.44 19.33 17.70
CA LEU A 91 19.80 19.18 18.21
C LEU A 91 20.75 18.89 17.03
N VAL A 92 21.46 19.92 16.58
CA VAL A 92 22.54 19.84 15.61
C VAL A 92 23.75 19.18 16.29
N THR A 93 23.99 17.90 16.02
CA THR A 93 25.29 17.28 16.33
C THR A 93 26.30 17.70 15.26
N LYS A 94 27.11 18.71 15.59
CA LYS A 94 28.39 18.99 14.93
C LYS A 94 29.32 17.77 15.11
N ALA A 95 29.72 17.14 14.03
CA ALA A 95 30.92 16.31 13.99
C ALA A 95 31.97 17.05 13.13
N MET A 96 33.01 17.54 13.80
CA MET A 96 34.21 18.09 13.20
C MET A 96 35.06 16.97 12.60
N THR A 97 35.38 17.16 11.32
CA THR A 97 36.68 17.02 10.62
C THR A 97 37.71 15.95 11.02
N ASP A 98 38.30 15.44 9.94
CA ASP A 98 39.65 14.90 9.76
C ASP A 98 39.93 13.44 10.11
N ARG A 99 39.82 12.61 9.06
CA ARG A 99 40.86 11.61 8.76
C ARG A 99 40.84 11.24 7.28
N SER A 100 41.70 11.90 6.52
CA SER A 100 42.15 11.45 5.20
C SER A 100 42.94 10.15 5.35
N LEU A 101 42.51 9.08 4.68
CA LEU A 101 43.36 7.93 4.37
C LEU A 101 43.19 7.59 2.88
N PRO A 102 44.30 7.36 2.15
CA PRO A 102 44.26 7.09 0.72
C PRO A 102 43.89 5.63 0.46
N VAL A 103 42.84 5.41 -0.32
CA VAL A 103 42.53 4.09 -0.88
C VAL A 103 43.33 3.94 -2.16
N GLN A 104 44.33 3.06 -2.12
CA GLN A 104 45.01 2.56 -3.31
C GLN A 104 44.07 1.61 -4.05
N HIS A 105 43.70 1.96 -5.28
CA HIS A 105 43.07 1.04 -6.22
C HIS A 105 44.13 0.14 -6.85
N SER A 106 44.21 -1.11 -6.42
CA SER A 106 44.87 -2.17 -7.18
C SER A 106 43.91 -2.66 -8.28
N ASN A 107 44.12 -2.16 -9.49
CA ASN A 107 43.55 -2.69 -10.72
C ASN A 107 44.36 -3.93 -11.14
N THR A 108 43.73 -5.11 -11.13
CA THR A 108 44.20 -6.28 -11.88
C THR A 108 43.39 -6.39 -13.16
N SER A 109 43.98 -5.92 -14.26
CA SER A 109 43.55 -6.18 -15.62
C SER A 109 44.06 -7.56 -16.06
N ALA A 110 43.17 -8.39 -16.61
CA ALA A 110 43.55 -9.47 -17.51
C ALA A 110 43.13 -9.07 -18.94
N ALA A 111 44.12 -9.05 -19.81
CA ALA A 111 44.08 -8.54 -21.17
C ALA A 111 43.50 -9.57 -22.15
N THR A 112 42.91 -9.06 -23.25
CA THR A 112 43.06 -9.64 -24.59
C THR A 112 42.64 -8.65 -25.67
N SER A 113 43.53 -8.46 -26.65
CA SER A 113 43.25 -8.12 -28.07
C SER A 113 42.69 -6.71 -28.36
N SER A 114 43.03 -5.97 -29.42
CA SER A 114 44.04 -6.01 -30.48
C SER A 114 43.79 -4.77 -31.34
N HIS A 115 44.86 -4.15 -31.85
CA HIS A 115 44.95 -3.40 -33.12
C HIS A 115 44.11 -2.12 -33.33
N GLY A 116 44.79 -1.06 -33.79
CA GLY A 116 44.20 -0.07 -34.71
C GLY A 116 44.55 1.40 -34.50
N HIS A 117 45.59 1.87 -35.21
CA HIS A 117 45.89 3.21 -35.73
C HIS A 117 45.37 4.52 -35.06
N PRO A 118 46.25 5.56 -34.91
CA PRO A 118 45.84 6.93 -34.64
C PRO A 118 45.63 7.73 -35.95
N GLY A 119 44.55 8.51 -35.98
CA GLY A 119 44.22 9.49 -37.02
C GLY A 119 43.45 10.68 -36.44
N PRO A 120 43.44 11.85 -37.10
CA PRO A 120 43.94 13.07 -36.50
C PRO A 120 42.87 14.01 -35.93
N THR A 121 43.36 14.83 -35.00
CA THR A 121 42.78 16.07 -34.47
C THR A 121 42.33 16.99 -35.61
N ILE A 122 41.08 17.45 -35.54
CA ILE A 122 40.56 18.51 -36.41
C ILE A 122 40.17 19.67 -35.50
N ASP A 123 40.93 20.76 -35.62
CA ASP A 123 40.54 22.10 -35.19
C ASP A 123 39.49 22.68 -36.14
N ALA A 124 38.42 23.23 -35.59
CA ALA A 124 37.63 24.33 -36.14
C ALA A 124 36.72 24.84 -35.00
N GLY A 125 36.68 26.11 -34.62
CA GLY A 125 36.87 27.30 -35.44
C GLY A 125 35.51 27.88 -35.81
N THR A 126 35.05 28.82 -34.97
CA THR A 126 34.42 30.08 -35.40
C THR A 126 32.94 30.14 -35.81
N SER A 127 32.34 31.23 -35.31
CA SER A 127 31.19 32.02 -35.80
C SER A 127 29.87 31.80 -35.05
N SER A 128 29.36 32.75 -34.25
CA SER A 128 28.96 34.15 -34.53
C SER A 128 27.76 34.24 -35.47
N GLY A 129 26.60 34.59 -34.91
CA GLY A 129 25.50 35.15 -35.70
C GLY A 129 24.10 34.84 -35.15
N ALA A 130 23.71 35.46 -34.05
CA ALA A 130 22.31 35.53 -33.63
C ALA A 130 21.79 36.95 -33.89
N PRO A 131 20.81 37.17 -34.80
CA PRO A 131 20.15 38.45 -34.96
C PRO A 131 18.97 38.63 -33.98
N PRO A 132 18.60 39.88 -33.63
CA PRO A 132 17.60 40.16 -32.60
C PRO A 132 16.19 40.47 -33.16
N LEU A 133 15.16 39.98 -32.44
CA LEU A 133 13.81 40.55 -32.22
C LEU A 133 12.91 40.83 -33.46
N PRO A 134 11.62 41.24 -33.33
CA PRO A 134 10.62 41.12 -32.26
C PRO A 134 9.28 40.49 -32.77
N VAL A 135 8.44 39.97 -31.87
CA VAL A 135 6.99 39.86 -32.17
C VAL A 135 6.22 40.41 -30.98
N SER A 136 5.61 41.59 -31.19
CA SER A 136 4.67 42.18 -30.25
C SER A 136 3.36 41.39 -30.29
N VAL A 137 2.90 40.98 -29.10
CA VAL A 137 1.56 40.44 -28.90
C VAL A 137 0.62 41.62 -28.80
N THR A 138 -0.22 41.80 -29.82
CA THR A 138 -1.29 42.79 -29.81
C THR A 138 -2.40 42.29 -28.90
N GLU A 139 -2.53 42.89 -27.71
CA GLU A 139 -3.68 42.73 -26.82
C GLU A 139 -4.95 43.27 -27.50
N PHE A 140 -5.90 42.38 -27.78
CA PHE A 140 -7.28 42.75 -28.06
C PHE A 140 -8.02 43.05 -26.75
N TYR A 141 -7.93 44.28 -26.27
CA TYR A 141 -8.89 44.84 -25.31
C TYR A 141 -10.17 45.22 -26.06
N LEU A 142 -11.22 44.41 -25.90
CA LEU A 142 -12.58 44.83 -26.26
C LEU A 142 -13.12 45.76 -25.16
N PRO A 143 -13.50 47.01 -25.46
CA PRO A 143 -14.19 47.84 -24.49
C PRO A 143 -15.63 47.34 -24.33
N PHE A 144 -15.98 46.99 -23.10
CA PHE A 144 -17.35 46.79 -22.63
C PHE A 144 -18.14 48.09 -22.88
N ARG A 145 -18.85 48.19 -24.01
CA ARG A 145 -19.87 49.22 -24.21
C ARG A 145 -21.03 48.92 -23.26
N ARG A 146 -21.14 49.71 -22.19
CA ARG A 146 -22.39 49.88 -21.45
C ARG A 146 -23.43 50.41 -22.44
N ASN A 147 -24.43 49.59 -22.72
CA ASN A 147 -25.63 50.01 -23.43
C ASN A 147 -26.37 51.01 -22.54
N PRO A 148 -26.60 52.27 -22.97
CA PRO A 148 -27.43 53.19 -22.21
C PRO A 148 -28.87 52.67 -22.22
N TYR A 149 -29.40 52.45 -21.02
CA TYR A 149 -30.80 52.16 -20.79
C TYR A 149 -31.66 53.22 -21.47
N ASP A 150 -32.45 52.80 -22.45
CA ASP A 150 -33.55 53.57 -23.01
C ASP A 150 -34.81 53.28 -22.17
N PRO A 151 -35.33 54.23 -21.38
CA PRO A 151 -36.50 54.03 -20.53
C PRO A 151 -37.77 54.26 -21.36
N GLN A 152 -37.98 53.44 -22.39
CA GLN A 152 -39.27 53.28 -23.07
C GLN A 152 -39.56 51.79 -23.26
N THR A 153 -39.61 51.07 -22.15
CA THR A 153 -40.22 49.74 -22.11
C THR A 153 -41.69 49.87 -22.46
N ALA A 154 -42.01 49.54 -23.70
CA ALA A 154 -43.33 49.18 -24.15
C ALA A 154 -43.90 48.12 -23.18
N VAL A 155 -45.07 48.43 -22.61
CA VAL A 155 -45.86 47.49 -21.82
C VAL A 155 -46.07 46.24 -22.68
N PRO A 156 -45.57 45.06 -22.28
CA PRO A 156 -45.78 43.85 -23.05
C PRO A 156 -47.28 43.62 -23.16
N SER A 157 -47.76 43.54 -24.39
CA SER A 157 -49.14 43.20 -24.70
C SER A 157 -49.50 41.90 -23.96
N PRO A 158 -50.72 41.80 -23.40
CA PRO A 158 -51.13 40.61 -22.68
C PRO A 158 -50.90 39.38 -23.57
N PRO A 159 -50.34 38.28 -23.03
CA PRO A 159 -50.06 37.08 -23.79
C PRO A 159 -51.36 36.66 -24.48
N THR A 160 -51.31 36.57 -25.80
CA THR A 160 -52.42 36.09 -26.61
C THR A 160 -52.81 34.69 -26.12
N ASP A 161 -54.10 34.36 -26.15
CA ASP A 161 -54.59 33.04 -25.69
C ASP A 161 -53.83 31.88 -26.35
N HIS A 162 -53.34 32.08 -27.57
CA HIS A 162 -52.47 31.14 -28.27
C HIS A 162 -51.14 30.88 -27.54
N ALA A 163 -50.46 31.89 -27.02
CA ALA A 163 -49.19 31.73 -26.31
C ALA A 163 -49.36 30.94 -25.01
N MET A 164 -50.47 31.18 -24.30
CA MET A 164 -50.90 30.38 -23.15
C MET A 164 -51.16 28.92 -23.53
N GLN A 165 -51.87 28.67 -24.63
CA GLN A 165 -52.17 27.33 -25.12
C GLN A 165 -50.88 26.56 -25.46
N THR A 166 -49.93 27.19 -26.16
CA THR A 166 -48.63 26.59 -26.50
C THR A 166 -47.80 26.27 -25.26
N LEU A 167 -47.82 27.13 -24.24
CA LEU A 167 -47.14 26.86 -22.97
C LEU A 167 -47.74 25.65 -22.25
N LEU A 168 -49.07 25.53 -22.28
CA LEU A 168 -49.79 24.41 -21.68
C LEU A 168 -49.47 23.09 -22.38
N GLU A 169 -49.40 23.09 -23.71
CA GLU A 169 -49.05 21.91 -24.51
C GLU A 169 -47.59 21.48 -24.29
N CYS A 170 -46.66 22.44 -24.25
CA CYS A 170 -45.25 22.18 -23.93
C CYS A 170 -45.08 21.58 -22.53
N THR A 171 -45.82 22.08 -21.53
CA THR A 171 -45.74 21.55 -20.16
C THR A 171 -46.35 20.14 -20.04
N GLN A 172 -47.41 19.84 -20.78
CA GLN A 172 -47.98 18.49 -20.86
C GLN A 172 -47.03 17.50 -21.55
N GLN A 173 -46.43 17.88 -22.69
CA GLN A 173 -45.42 17.08 -23.39
C GLN A 173 -44.22 16.75 -22.49
N PHE A 174 -43.75 17.75 -21.72
CA PHE A 174 -42.66 17.56 -20.76
C PHE A 174 -43.05 16.56 -19.65
N ALA A 175 -44.25 16.68 -19.09
CA ALA A 175 -44.74 15.76 -18.05
C ALA A 175 -44.83 14.31 -18.55
N ILE A 176 -45.28 14.10 -19.79
CA ILE A 176 -45.29 12.78 -20.43
C ILE A 176 -43.87 12.24 -20.57
N GLY A 177 -42.93 13.06 -21.05
CA GLY A 177 -41.52 12.66 -21.19
C GLY A 177 -40.86 12.24 -19.87
N VAL A 178 -41.12 12.98 -18.79
CA VAL A 178 -40.63 12.63 -17.45
C VAL A 178 -41.19 11.30 -16.96
N LYS A 179 -42.50 11.05 -17.17
CA LYS A 179 -43.14 9.79 -16.78
C LYS A 179 -42.56 8.59 -17.54
N THR A 180 -42.38 8.71 -18.86
CA THR A 180 -41.78 7.65 -19.70
C THR A 180 -40.35 7.35 -19.27
N LEU A 181 -39.55 8.38 -18.93
CA LEU A 181 -38.19 8.20 -18.42
C LEU A 181 -38.20 7.45 -17.07
N GLN A 182 -39.13 7.81 -16.18
CA GLN A 182 -39.26 7.17 -14.87
C GLN A 182 -39.62 5.69 -15.00
N GLU A 183 -40.54 5.34 -15.91
CA GLU A 183 -40.91 3.95 -16.22
C GLU A 183 -39.72 3.17 -16.80
N ALA A 184 -38.96 3.76 -17.74
CA ALA A 184 -37.76 3.13 -18.30
C ALA A 184 -36.67 2.88 -17.23
N VAL A 185 -36.50 3.80 -16.27
CA VAL A 185 -35.55 3.60 -15.16
C VAL A 185 -36.01 2.49 -14.21
N VAL A 186 -37.32 2.36 -13.97
CA VAL A 186 -37.88 1.25 -13.18
C VAL A 186 -37.68 -0.08 -13.92
N GLU A 187 -37.90 -0.12 -15.23
CA GLU A 187 -37.64 -1.27 -16.09
C GLU A 187 -36.17 -1.72 -16.02
N LEU A 188 -35.23 -0.77 -16.11
CA LEU A 188 -33.79 -1.03 -16.02
C LEU A 188 -33.33 -1.51 -14.63
N ARG A 189 -34.13 -1.25 -13.58
CA ARG A 189 -33.87 -1.73 -12.21
C ARG A 189 -34.44 -3.12 -11.95
N LYS A 190 -35.32 -3.65 -12.81
CA LYS A 190 -35.79 -5.03 -12.67
C LYS A 190 -34.56 -5.95 -12.78
N PRO A 191 -34.29 -6.82 -11.78
CA PRO A 191 -33.17 -7.73 -11.85
C PRO A 191 -33.35 -8.63 -13.07
N VAL A 192 -32.35 -8.68 -13.95
CA VAL A 192 -32.35 -9.55 -15.13
C VAL A 192 -32.25 -10.99 -14.62
N VAL A 193 -33.39 -11.69 -14.62
CA VAL A 193 -33.54 -13.04 -14.06
C VAL A 193 -32.68 -14.09 -14.78
N ASP A 194 -32.25 -13.82 -16.02
CA ASP A 194 -31.51 -14.78 -16.85
C ASP A 194 -30.04 -14.40 -17.15
N SER A 195 -29.43 -13.52 -16.33
CA SER A 195 -27.99 -13.30 -16.48
C SER A 195 -27.22 -14.58 -16.09
N PRO A 196 -26.30 -15.09 -16.94
CA PRO A 196 -25.52 -16.26 -16.61
C PRO A 196 -24.82 -16.06 -15.25
N PRO A 197 -24.77 -17.10 -14.41
CA PRO A 197 -24.23 -16.99 -13.06
C PRO A 197 -22.82 -16.40 -13.14
N ILE A 198 -22.65 -15.20 -12.57
CA ILE A 198 -21.35 -14.55 -12.46
C ILE A 198 -20.42 -15.56 -11.78
N PRO A 199 -19.27 -15.92 -12.38
CA PRO A 199 -18.38 -16.95 -11.84
C PRO A 199 -18.15 -16.70 -10.35
N GLU A 200 -18.39 -17.70 -9.51
CA GLU A 200 -18.32 -17.62 -8.04
C GLU A 200 -16.95 -17.11 -7.52
N ARG A 201 -15.92 -17.19 -8.37
CA ARG A 201 -14.58 -16.65 -8.12
C ARG A 201 -14.53 -15.11 -8.10
N LEU A 202 -15.46 -14.43 -8.77
CA LEU A 202 -15.52 -12.97 -8.91
C LEU A 202 -16.42 -12.31 -7.87
N THR A 203 -17.50 -12.98 -7.46
CA THR A 203 -18.27 -12.55 -6.29
C THR A 203 -17.41 -12.59 -5.04
N LYS A 204 -16.49 -13.56 -4.89
CA LYS A 204 -15.51 -13.60 -3.78
C LYS A 204 -14.46 -12.47 -3.81
N LEU A 205 -14.16 -11.89 -4.97
CA LEU A 205 -13.25 -10.74 -5.10
C LEU A 205 -13.97 -9.39 -4.89
N SER A 206 -15.20 -9.26 -5.37
CA SER A 206 -16.03 -8.05 -5.20
C SER A 206 -16.74 -7.96 -3.84
N GLN A 207 -17.03 -9.11 -3.20
CA GLN A 207 -17.58 -9.18 -1.83
C GLN A 207 -16.51 -9.24 -0.74
N LYS A 208 -15.24 -8.96 -1.08
CA LYS A 208 -14.47 -8.10 -0.18
C LYS A 208 -15.03 -6.68 -0.26
N GLN A 209 -16.34 -6.52 -0.01
CA GLN A 209 -16.82 -5.32 0.66
C GLN A 209 -15.82 -5.10 1.78
N TYR A 210 -15.20 -3.93 1.79
CA TYR A 210 -14.46 -3.45 2.93
C TYR A 210 -15.37 -3.66 4.14
N ASN A 211 -15.17 -4.78 4.81
CA ASN A 211 -15.86 -5.11 6.03
C ASN A 211 -15.22 -4.14 7.01
N GLY A 212 -15.85 -2.97 7.14
CA GLY A 212 -15.48 -1.98 8.13
C GLY A 212 -15.20 -2.66 9.48
N PRO A 213 -14.40 -2.01 10.32
CA PRO A 213 -13.50 -2.56 11.35
C PRO A 213 -13.79 -3.97 11.92
N LYS A 214 -13.79 -5.04 11.12
CA LYS A 214 -13.58 -6.41 11.65
C LYS A 214 -12.23 -6.48 12.38
N HIS A 215 -11.29 -5.62 11.96
CA HIS A 215 -10.03 -5.37 12.63
C HIS A 215 -10.14 -4.82 14.05
N HIS A 216 -11.25 -4.28 14.56
CA HIS A 216 -11.19 -3.68 15.91
C HIS A 216 -10.99 -4.75 16.99
N LYS A 217 -11.74 -5.86 16.92
CA LYS A 217 -11.56 -7.00 17.84
C LYS A 217 -10.20 -7.67 17.65
N ASP A 218 -9.78 -7.86 16.40
CA ASP A 218 -8.47 -8.44 16.09
C ASP A 218 -7.33 -7.54 16.55
N ASN A 219 -7.47 -6.21 16.41
CA ASN A 219 -6.48 -5.24 16.86
C ASN A 219 -6.42 -5.19 18.39
N GLN A 220 -7.55 -5.28 19.08
CA GLN A 220 -7.59 -5.38 20.54
C GLN A 220 -6.94 -6.68 21.02
N LEU A 221 -7.25 -7.82 20.39
CA LEU A 221 -6.62 -9.10 20.69
C LEU A 221 -5.11 -9.02 20.46
N ASN A 222 -4.68 -8.48 19.31
CA ASN A 222 -3.28 -8.23 18.99
C ASN A 222 -2.59 -7.36 20.04
N ALA A 223 -3.23 -6.27 20.47
CA ALA A 223 -2.69 -5.38 21.49
C ALA A 223 -2.55 -6.09 22.85
N ARG A 224 -3.56 -6.88 23.25
CA ARG A 224 -3.52 -7.67 24.49
C ARG A 224 -2.45 -8.77 24.44
N VAL A 225 -2.29 -9.47 23.32
CA VAL A 225 -1.24 -10.48 23.12
C VAL A 225 0.14 -9.84 23.26
N ARG A 226 0.37 -8.67 22.62
CA ARG A 226 1.62 -7.92 22.76
C ARG A 226 1.89 -7.53 24.20
N LYS A 227 0.89 -7.01 24.91
CA LYS A 227 1.00 -6.62 26.33
C LYS A 227 1.29 -7.82 27.24
N CYS A 228 0.66 -8.97 26.98
CA CYS A 228 0.91 -10.20 27.72
C CYS A 228 2.36 -10.65 27.58
N LEU A 229 2.87 -10.67 26.35
CA LEU A 229 4.26 -11.02 26.05
C LEU A 229 5.25 -10.04 26.68
N GLU A 230 4.97 -8.73 26.61
CA GLU A 230 5.80 -7.69 27.25
C GLU A 230 5.92 -7.89 28.77
N ILE A 231 4.80 -8.17 29.45
CA ILE A 231 4.77 -8.50 30.88
C ILE A 231 5.57 -9.77 31.18
N MET A 232 5.41 -10.82 30.37
CA MET A 232 6.06 -12.11 30.60
C MET A 232 7.57 -12.08 30.31
N GLU A 233 7.99 -11.39 29.25
CA GLU A 233 9.41 -11.21 28.91
C GLU A 233 10.08 -10.14 29.79
N ARG A 234 9.34 -9.54 30.75
CA ARG A 234 9.81 -8.47 31.66
C ARG A 234 10.46 -7.31 30.90
N ARG A 235 9.92 -6.96 29.74
CA ARG A 235 10.44 -5.83 28.95
C ARG A 235 9.92 -4.53 29.54
N THR A 236 10.83 -3.72 30.07
CA THR A 236 10.55 -2.36 30.56
C THR A 236 10.63 -1.32 29.43
N ASP A 237 11.45 -1.61 28.40
CA ASP A 237 11.66 -0.70 27.28
C ASP A 237 10.85 -1.06 26.04
N LYS A 238 10.34 -0.02 25.37
CA LYS A 238 9.66 -0.12 24.06
C LYS A 238 10.61 -0.47 22.92
N SER A 239 11.92 -0.26 23.12
CA SER A 239 12.92 -0.76 22.18
C SER A 239 12.79 -2.28 22.12
N PHE A 240 13.26 -2.91 21.05
CA PHE A 240 13.28 -4.37 20.99
C PHE A 240 14.66 -4.82 21.46
N PRO A 241 14.95 -4.90 22.78
CA PRO A 241 16.21 -5.46 23.21
C PRO A 241 16.17 -6.92 22.77
N ILE A 242 17.02 -7.24 21.80
CA ILE A 242 17.33 -8.62 21.47
C ILE A 242 17.94 -9.17 22.75
N LEU A 243 17.20 -10.05 23.44
CA LEU A 243 17.72 -10.72 24.61
C LEU A 243 18.96 -11.52 24.19
N PRO A 244 20.01 -11.57 25.03
CA PRO A 244 21.19 -12.37 24.73
C PRO A 244 20.80 -13.84 24.51
N PRO A 245 21.57 -14.57 23.69
CA PRO A 245 21.32 -15.99 23.45
C PRO A 245 21.25 -16.74 24.79
N MET A 246 20.32 -17.69 24.90
CA MET A 246 20.21 -18.54 26.09
C MET A 246 21.40 -19.51 26.16
N SER A 247 21.82 -19.79 27.39
CA SER A 247 22.81 -20.84 27.66
C SER A 247 22.26 -22.22 27.26
N PRO A 248 23.13 -23.21 26.95
CA PRO A 248 22.71 -24.57 26.61
C PRO A 248 21.81 -25.20 27.69
N THR A 249 22.12 -24.98 28.97
CA THR A 249 21.34 -25.49 30.10
C THR A 249 19.91 -24.95 30.14
N GLU A 250 19.71 -23.67 29.78
CA GLU A 250 18.37 -23.08 29.68
C GLU A 250 17.57 -23.64 28.49
N LEU A 251 18.25 -24.08 27.44
CA LEU A 251 17.60 -24.63 26.25
C LEU A 251 16.93 -25.98 26.56
N ASP A 252 17.57 -26.83 27.35
CA ASP A 252 17.06 -28.15 27.71
C ASP A 252 15.84 -28.08 28.63
N GLN A 253 15.83 -27.13 29.56
CA GLN A 253 14.74 -26.97 30.53
C GLN A 253 13.47 -26.38 29.89
N GLY A 254 13.62 -25.65 28.78
CA GLY A 254 12.49 -24.98 28.12
C GLY A 254 12.05 -23.70 28.83
N PRO A 255 11.07 -22.97 28.25
CA PRO A 255 10.55 -21.76 28.89
C PRO A 255 9.75 -22.13 30.13
N THR A 256 9.97 -21.42 31.24
CA THR A 256 9.18 -21.55 32.48
C THR A 256 8.45 -20.24 32.78
N VAL A 257 7.49 -20.27 33.72
CA VAL A 257 6.76 -19.04 34.14
C VAL A 257 7.70 -18.05 34.84
N GLY A 258 8.65 -18.55 35.64
CA GLY A 258 9.61 -17.72 36.37
C GLY A 258 10.67 -17.10 35.46
N GLN A 259 11.16 -17.88 34.49
CA GLN A 259 12.22 -17.51 33.55
C GLN A 259 11.70 -17.60 32.12
N PHE A 260 10.70 -16.78 31.81
CA PHE A 260 10.02 -16.83 30.53
C PHE A 260 10.85 -16.15 29.42
N ARG A 261 11.08 -16.88 28.32
CA ARG A 261 11.72 -16.35 27.10
C ARG A 261 11.12 -17.00 25.86
N VAL A 262 11.16 -16.29 24.74
CA VAL A 262 10.86 -16.80 23.40
C VAL A 262 12.15 -16.84 22.59
N ARG A 263 12.38 -17.91 21.83
CA ARG A 263 13.56 -18.08 20.95
C ARG A 263 13.24 -17.57 19.55
N TYR A 264 13.64 -16.33 19.28
CA TYR A 264 13.45 -15.70 17.96
C TYR A 264 14.53 -16.07 16.95
N ASP A 265 15.59 -16.73 17.39
CA ASP A 265 16.67 -17.31 16.57
C ASP A 265 16.29 -18.66 15.97
N LEU A 266 15.39 -19.40 16.63
CA LEU A 266 14.83 -20.66 16.15
C LEU A 266 13.56 -20.43 15.32
N GLU A 267 13.13 -21.48 14.61
CA GLU A 267 11.87 -21.42 13.87
C GLU A 267 10.68 -21.09 14.78
N PRO A 268 9.67 -20.33 14.30
CA PRO A 268 8.53 -19.93 15.13
C PRO A 268 7.74 -21.10 15.73
N LYS A 269 7.74 -22.27 15.07
CA LYS A 269 7.08 -23.51 15.51
C LYS A 269 8.05 -24.52 16.14
N HIS A 270 9.23 -24.07 16.56
CA HIS A 270 10.15 -24.94 17.28
C HIS A 270 9.51 -25.43 18.60
N PRO A 271 9.75 -26.68 19.06
CA PRO A 271 9.13 -27.22 20.28
C PRO A 271 9.29 -26.33 21.52
N PHE A 272 10.42 -25.61 21.63
CA PHE A 272 10.64 -24.60 22.66
C PHE A 272 9.59 -23.46 22.60
N ASN A 273 9.36 -22.91 21.41
CA ASN A 273 8.42 -21.82 21.20
C ASN A 273 6.97 -22.30 21.35
N ASP A 274 6.65 -23.54 20.97
CA ASP A 274 5.34 -24.14 21.20
C ASP A 274 5.00 -24.20 22.70
N ARG A 275 5.96 -24.63 23.54
CA ARG A 275 5.81 -24.57 25.00
C ARG A 275 5.64 -23.14 25.49
N ALA A 276 6.41 -22.19 24.94
CA ALA A 276 6.26 -20.77 25.30
C ALA A 276 4.85 -20.25 24.98
N VAL A 277 4.30 -20.61 23.82
CA VAL A 277 2.92 -20.27 23.41
C VAL A 277 1.91 -20.81 24.41
N ASP A 278 2.05 -22.06 24.86
CA ASP A 278 1.12 -22.64 25.84
C ASP A 278 1.16 -21.89 27.19
N ILE A 279 2.34 -21.44 27.62
CA ILE A 279 2.49 -20.63 28.84
C ILE A 279 1.85 -19.23 28.65
N ILE A 280 2.11 -18.57 27.51
CA ILE A 280 1.50 -17.28 27.18
C ILE A 280 -0.02 -17.41 27.15
N LEU A 281 -0.53 -18.45 26.49
CA LEU A 281 -1.96 -18.70 26.34
C LEU A 281 -2.64 -18.91 27.70
N LYS A 282 -2.03 -19.70 28.59
CA LYS A 282 -2.52 -19.89 29.97
C LYS A 282 -2.56 -18.55 30.72
N LYS A 283 -1.48 -17.77 30.67
CA LYS A 283 -1.40 -16.46 31.36
C LYS A 283 -2.38 -15.44 30.77
N PHE A 284 -2.54 -15.43 29.45
CA PHE A 284 -3.45 -14.56 28.73
C PHE A 284 -4.90 -14.82 29.15
N LEU A 285 -5.34 -16.08 29.10
CA LEU A 285 -6.71 -16.45 29.48
C LEU A 285 -6.98 -16.15 30.96
N ALA A 286 -5.99 -16.31 31.84
CA ALA A 286 -6.12 -15.94 33.25
C ALA A 286 -6.20 -14.41 33.49
N THR A 287 -5.53 -13.62 32.64
CA THR A 287 -5.49 -12.15 32.78
C THR A 287 -6.74 -11.50 32.18
N TRP A 288 -7.32 -12.08 31.12
CA TRP A 288 -8.48 -11.55 30.40
C TRP A 288 -9.64 -12.56 30.33
N VAL A 289 -10.02 -13.15 31.46
CA VAL A 289 -11.08 -14.17 31.56
C VAL A 289 -12.39 -13.71 30.91
N ASN A 290 -12.80 -12.47 31.14
CA ASN A 290 -14.08 -11.94 30.69
C ASN A 290 -14.11 -11.52 29.21
N ALA A 291 -13.00 -11.68 28.47
CA ALA A 291 -12.92 -11.23 27.09
C ALA A 291 -13.61 -12.18 26.08
N GLY A 292 -13.93 -13.42 26.48
CA GLY A 292 -14.66 -14.38 25.65
C GLY A 292 -13.92 -14.79 24.37
N TYR A 293 -12.58 -14.69 24.33
CA TYR A 293 -11.81 -15.12 23.17
C TYR A 293 -11.69 -16.65 23.14
N ASP A 294 -11.82 -17.21 21.94
CA ASP A 294 -11.53 -18.63 21.74
C ASP A 294 -10.03 -18.92 21.91
N ARG A 295 -9.74 -20.05 22.55
CA ARG A 295 -8.38 -20.51 22.86
C ARG A 295 -7.54 -20.68 21.60
N THR A 296 -8.12 -21.21 20.52
CA THR A 296 -7.39 -21.47 19.27
C THR A 296 -7.00 -20.16 18.58
N VAL A 297 -7.93 -19.21 18.51
CA VAL A 297 -7.71 -17.88 17.94
C VAL A 297 -6.59 -17.11 18.68
N VAL A 298 -6.58 -17.17 20.02
CA VAL A 298 -5.52 -16.55 20.82
C VAL A 298 -4.17 -17.23 20.54
N ARG A 299 -4.14 -18.58 20.49
CA ARG A 299 -2.92 -19.35 20.19
C ARG A 299 -2.32 -18.95 18.84
N ASP A 300 -3.13 -18.91 17.80
CA ASP A 300 -2.70 -18.52 16.45
C ASP A 300 -2.20 -17.07 16.39
N GLN A 301 -2.84 -16.19 17.15
CA GLN A 301 -2.43 -14.80 17.23
C GLN A 301 -1.07 -14.64 17.95
N ILE A 302 -0.81 -15.44 18.99
CA ILE A 302 0.50 -15.49 19.65
C ILE A 302 1.57 -16.00 18.67
N PHE A 303 1.32 -17.09 17.95
CA PHE A 303 2.26 -17.60 16.94
C PHE A 303 2.55 -16.57 15.84
N THR A 304 1.52 -15.88 15.36
CA THR A 304 1.67 -14.81 14.37
C THR A 304 2.57 -13.70 14.91
N HIS A 305 2.45 -13.36 16.20
CA HIS A 305 3.35 -12.40 16.84
C HIS A 305 4.80 -12.90 16.90
N ILE A 306 5.01 -14.14 17.36
CA ILE A 306 6.34 -14.76 17.44
C ILE A 306 6.99 -14.82 16.06
N ARG A 307 6.25 -15.21 15.02
CA ARG A 307 6.73 -15.23 13.62
C ARG A 307 7.19 -13.84 13.17
N GLY A 308 6.42 -12.80 13.44
CA GLY A 308 6.79 -11.42 13.11
C GLY A 308 8.05 -10.95 13.85
N ARG A 309 8.23 -11.38 15.10
CA ARG A 309 9.42 -11.09 15.91
C ARG A 309 10.66 -11.86 15.44
N HIS A 310 10.52 -13.14 15.07
CA HIS A 310 11.55 -13.95 14.44
C HIS A 310 12.04 -13.31 13.13
N GLN A 311 11.14 -12.88 12.25
CA GLN A 311 11.53 -12.17 11.03
C GLN A 311 12.29 -10.87 11.31
N LYS A 312 11.88 -10.11 12.33
CA LYS A 312 12.64 -8.92 12.77
C LYS A 312 14.03 -9.29 13.28
N TRP A 313 14.15 -10.37 14.06
CA TRP A 313 15.43 -10.87 14.54
C TRP A 313 16.35 -11.27 13.38
N LEU A 314 15.85 -12.02 12.39
CA LEU A 314 16.61 -12.38 11.19
C LEU A 314 17.05 -11.13 10.40
N ASN A 315 16.15 -10.15 10.25
CA ASN A 315 16.48 -8.92 9.53
C ASN A 315 17.52 -8.06 10.27
N LEU A 316 17.59 -8.13 11.60
CA LEU A 316 18.56 -7.38 12.41
C LEU A 316 19.92 -8.07 12.49
N ASN A 317 19.94 -9.40 12.59
CA ASN A 317 21.18 -10.16 12.87
C ASN A 317 21.81 -10.80 11.63
N THR A 318 21.02 -11.10 10.60
CA THR A 318 21.51 -11.88 9.45
C THR A 318 21.60 -11.05 8.18
N LYS A 319 20.76 -10.03 8.03
CA LYS A 319 20.67 -9.28 6.78
C LYS A 319 21.44 -7.97 6.84
N ASN A 320 22.12 -7.65 5.74
CA ASN A 320 22.69 -6.34 5.54
C ASN A 320 21.56 -5.29 5.61
N PRO A 321 21.71 -4.21 6.41
CA PRO A 321 20.69 -3.15 6.51
C PRO A 321 20.32 -2.54 5.16
N VAL A 322 21.28 -2.49 4.21
CA VAL A 322 21.05 -2.02 2.84
C VAL A 322 20.06 -2.93 2.11
N ASP A 323 20.21 -4.25 2.19
CA ASP A 323 19.30 -5.22 1.56
C ASP A 323 17.89 -5.16 2.18
N VAL A 324 17.80 -4.96 3.49
CA VAL A 324 16.52 -4.79 4.19
C VAL A 324 15.81 -3.53 3.70
N ALA A 325 16.54 -2.41 3.57
CA ALA A 325 16.00 -1.16 3.04
C ALA A 325 15.55 -1.32 1.58
N MET A 326 16.38 -1.94 0.72
CA MET A 326 16.03 -2.23 -0.68
C MET A 326 14.79 -3.13 -0.80
N THR A 327 14.72 -4.20 0.00
CA THR A 327 13.57 -5.11 0.04
C THR A 327 12.30 -4.37 0.48
N LYS A 328 12.41 -3.53 1.51
CA LYS A 328 11.28 -2.71 1.99
C LYS A 328 10.79 -1.75 0.92
N THR A 329 11.70 -1.10 0.19
CA THR A 329 11.37 -0.22 -0.95
C THR A 329 10.70 -1.00 -2.08
N ARG A 330 11.23 -2.17 -2.45
CA ARG A 330 10.64 -3.07 -3.46
C ARG A 330 9.23 -3.53 -3.06
N ASN A 331 9.03 -3.92 -1.80
CA ASN A 331 7.72 -4.33 -1.30
C ASN A 331 6.73 -3.17 -1.30
N ARG A 332 7.15 -1.96 -0.90
CA ARG A 332 6.31 -0.74 -0.99
C ARG A 332 5.92 -0.42 -2.43
N ARG A 333 6.84 -0.55 -3.40
CA ARG A 333 6.53 -0.38 -4.84
C ARG A 333 5.51 -1.41 -5.31
N THR A 334 5.70 -2.68 -4.94
CA THR A 334 4.81 -3.79 -5.33
C THR A 334 3.42 -3.63 -4.72
N ASN A 335 3.32 -3.29 -3.43
CA ASN A 335 2.04 -3.03 -2.78
C ASN A 335 1.32 -1.84 -3.40
N ARG A 336 2.03 -0.74 -3.74
CA ARG A 336 1.42 0.40 -4.43
C ARG A 336 0.87 0.02 -5.81
N ARG A 337 1.59 -0.79 -6.57
CA ARG A 337 1.10 -1.33 -7.86
C ARG A 337 -0.15 -2.18 -7.67
N HIS A 338 -0.14 -3.09 -6.69
CA HIS A 338 -1.30 -3.90 -6.33
C HIS A 338 -2.50 -3.04 -5.93
N ASP A 339 -2.31 -2.08 -5.03
CA ASP A 339 -3.38 -1.19 -4.56
C ASP A 339 -3.94 -0.32 -5.68
N LEU A 340 -3.11 0.07 -6.65
CA LEU A 340 -3.55 0.81 -7.83
C LEU A 340 -4.38 -0.08 -8.77
N PHE A 341 -3.95 -1.32 -9.00
CA PHE A 341 -4.72 -2.31 -9.76
C PHE A 341 -6.09 -2.55 -9.12
N VAL A 342 -6.13 -2.84 -7.82
CA VAL A 342 -7.38 -3.10 -7.08
C VAL A 342 -8.33 -1.92 -7.21
N ARG A 343 -7.86 -0.69 -6.96
CA ARG A 343 -8.68 0.53 -7.08
C ARG A 343 -9.28 0.70 -8.47
N ARG A 344 -8.48 0.51 -9.53
CA ARG A 344 -8.96 0.61 -10.92
C ARG A 344 -9.95 -0.49 -11.27
N TYR A 345 -9.69 -1.72 -10.81
CA TYR A 345 -10.58 -2.84 -11.00
C TYR A 345 -11.93 -2.61 -10.30
N GLU A 346 -11.92 -2.15 -9.05
CA GLU A 346 -13.13 -1.77 -8.30
C GLU A 346 -13.89 -0.63 -8.98
N THR A 347 -13.18 0.36 -9.53
CA THR A 347 -13.79 1.44 -10.33
C THR A 347 -14.56 0.86 -11.50
N VAL A 348 -13.91 -0.03 -12.28
CA VAL A 348 -14.56 -0.67 -13.42
C VAL A 348 -15.75 -1.53 -12.99
N MET A 349 -15.65 -2.27 -11.88
CA MET A 349 -16.78 -3.04 -11.32
C MET A 349 -17.96 -2.14 -10.96
N ALA A 350 -17.71 -0.97 -10.36
CA ALA A 350 -18.73 -0.05 -9.89
C ALA A 350 -19.53 0.61 -11.03
N HIS A 351 -18.97 0.66 -12.25
CA HIS A 351 -19.59 1.31 -13.40
C HIS A 351 -19.92 0.30 -14.50
N ARG A 352 -21.20 -0.06 -14.65
CA ARG A 352 -21.69 -1.03 -15.65
C ARG A 352 -21.21 -0.73 -17.07
N ALA A 353 -21.15 0.55 -17.45
CA ALA A 353 -20.66 0.97 -18.77
C ALA A 353 -19.18 0.62 -19.04
N LEU A 354 -18.40 0.31 -17.99
CA LEU A 354 -16.99 -0.06 -18.09
C LEU A 354 -16.77 -1.57 -18.02
N HIS A 355 -17.81 -2.40 -17.83
CA HIS A 355 -17.65 -3.85 -17.66
C HIS A 355 -16.98 -4.54 -18.85
N GLY A 356 -17.06 -3.96 -20.05
CA GLY A 356 -16.31 -4.45 -21.22
C GLY A 356 -14.78 -4.44 -21.04
N PHE A 357 -14.24 -3.62 -20.13
CA PHE A 357 -12.79 -3.51 -19.89
C PHE A 357 -12.27 -4.44 -18.79
N ILE A 358 -13.14 -5.25 -18.17
CA ILE A 358 -12.73 -6.20 -17.13
C ILE A 358 -11.69 -7.20 -17.64
N PRO A 359 -11.86 -7.83 -18.82
CA PRO A 359 -10.87 -8.76 -19.35
C PRO A 359 -9.52 -8.07 -19.60
N LEU A 360 -9.54 -6.83 -20.10
CA LEU A 360 -8.34 -6.04 -20.32
C LEU A 360 -7.58 -5.78 -19.00
N LEU A 361 -8.28 -5.34 -17.95
CA LEU A 361 -7.63 -5.11 -16.65
C LEU A 361 -7.06 -6.40 -16.06
N ARG A 362 -7.74 -7.55 -16.20
CA ARG A 362 -7.20 -8.84 -15.73
C ARG A 362 -5.94 -9.26 -16.47
N LYS A 363 -5.87 -9.02 -17.79
CA LYS A 363 -4.66 -9.26 -18.58
C LYS A 363 -3.53 -8.32 -18.17
N LEU A 364 -3.85 -7.07 -17.84
CA LEU A 364 -2.87 -6.06 -17.40
C LEU A 364 -2.30 -6.39 -16.02
N ASP A 365 -3.11 -6.91 -15.10
CA ASP A 365 -2.75 -7.28 -13.73
C ASP A 365 -2.00 -6.16 -12.95
N THR A 366 -1.39 -6.51 -11.82
CA THR A 366 -0.55 -5.63 -11.00
C THR A 366 0.73 -5.21 -11.73
N ASP A 367 1.28 -6.06 -12.60
CA ASP A 367 2.52 -5.77 -13.30
C ASP A 367 2.33 -4.75 -14.42
N GLY A 368 1.16 -4.68 -15.03
CA GLY A 368 0.78 -3.62 -15.96
C GLY A 368 0.30 -2.33 -15.26
N MET A 369 0.48 -2.18 -13.95
CA MET A 369 0.36 -0.87 -13.30
C MET A 369 1.65 -0.06 -13.48
N SER A 370 1.56 1.28 -13.37
CA SER A 370 2.75 2.10 -13.39
C SER A 370 3.53 1.94 -12.08
N SER A 371 4.86 1.86 -12.16
CA SER A 371 5.72 1.96 -10.98
C SER A 371 5.74 3.41 -10.53
N ASP A 372 5.17 3.68 -9.36
CA ASP A 372 5.36 4.97 -8.71
C ASP A 372 6.71 4.95 -8.00
N GLU A 373 7.57 5.90 -8.33
CA GLU A 373 8.75 6.17 -7.52
C GLU A 373 8.45 7.32 -6.56
N THR A 374 8.84 7.14 -5.31
CA THR A 374 8.86 8.23 -4.34
C THR A 374 10.19 8.93 -4.49
N ASP A 375 10.15 10.23 -4.75
CA ASP A 375 11.31 11.06 -4.49
C ASP A 375 11.44 11.20 -2.97
N SER A 376 12.49 10.60 -2.41
CA SER A 376 12.71 10.55 -0.96
C SER A 376 13.20 11.88 -0.39
N GLU A 377 13.65 12.81 -1.23
CA GLU A 377 14.33 14.03 -0.79
C GLU A 377 13.37 15.23 -0.68
N THR A 378 12.19 15.16 -1.28
CA THR A 378 11.21 16.25 -1.28
C THR A 378 10.15 16.08 -0.18
N HIS A 379 9.92 17.16 0.58
CA HIS A 379 8.79 17.30 1.51
C HIS A 379 7.88 18.44 1.03
N PRO A 380 6.59 18.16 0.70
CA PRO A 380 5.89 16.88 0.81
C PRO A 380 6.39 15.84 -0.20
N THR A 381 6.31 14.55 0.15
CA THR A 381 6.75 13.45 -0.72
C THR A 381 5.99 13.47 -2.04
N GLU A 382 6.71 13.71 -3.13
CA GLU A 382 6.17 13.66 -4.48
C GLU A 382 6.28 12.24 -5.06
N TYR A 383 5.24 11.82 -5.78
CA TYR A 383 5.21 10.53 -6.45
C TYR A 383 5.34 10.74 -7.94
N PHE A 384 6.35 10.12 -8.54
CA PHE A 384 6.62 10.20 -9.97
C PHE A 384 6.19 8.91 -10.67
N ILE A 385 5.35 9.05 -11.69
CA ILE A 385 4.89 7.95 -12.55
C ILE A 385 5.91 7.78 -13.66
N HIS A 386 6.61 6.64 -13.68
CA HIS A 386 7.50 6.33 -14.79
C HIS A 386 6.71 5.93 -16.03
N ARG A 387 7.05 6.53 -17.18
CA ARG A 387 6.40 6.24 -18.47
C ARG A 387 6.79 4.87 -18.96
N ARG A 388 5.82 4.04 -19.35
CA ARG A 388 6.10 2.72 -19.93
C ARG A 388 6.25 2.86 -21.43
N LYS A 389 7.41 2.46 -21.96
CA LYS A 389 7.78 2.68 -23.37
C LYS A 389 6.88 1.90 -24.32
N GLU A 390 6.43 0.72 -23.90
CA GLU A 390 5.62 -0.17 -24.70
C GLU A 390 4.15 0.26 -24.78
N ARG A 391 3.68 1.08 -23.83
CA ARG A 391 2.26 1.38 -23.66
C ARG A 391 1.79 2.49 -24.59
N SER A 392 0.60 2.33 -25.16
CA SER A 392 -0.05 3.37 -25.94
C SER A 392 -0.49 4.58 -25.09
N ASN A 393 -0.61 5.75 -25.70
CA ASN A 393 -1.06 6.96 -25.02
C ASN A 393 -2.54 6.84 -24.62
N GLU A 394 -3.31 6.11 -25.41
CA GLU A 394 -4.73 5.80 -25.24
C GLU A 394 -4.92 4.97 -23.97
N LEU A 395 -4.21 3.84 -23.84
CA LEU A 395 -4.27 3.02 -22.62
C LEU A 395 -3.80 3.81 -21.39
N THR A 396 -2.76 4.64 -21.53
CA THR A 396 -2.29 5.49 -20.43
C THR A 396 -3.36 6.48 -19.99
N THR A 397 -4.05 7.12 -20.95
CA THR A 397 -5.13 8.09 -20.70
C THR A 397 -6.32 7.40 -20.05
N PHE A 398 -6.75 6.25 -20.58
CA PHE A 398 -7.81 5.43 -20.01
C PHE A 398 -7.55 5.10 -18.53
N LEU A 399 -6.35 4.63 -18.19
CA LEU A 399 -5.99 4.30 -16.81
C LEU A 399 -5.99 5.54 -15.88
N ARG A 400 -5.60 6.72 -16.38
CA ARG A 400 -5.67 8.00 -15.63
C ARG A 400 -7.11 8.48 -15.44
N ASP A 401 -7.95 8.23 -16.42
CA ASP A 401 -9.38 8.52 -16.36
C ASP A 401 -10.06 7.63 -15.31
N LEU A 402 -9.71 6.35 -15.22
CA LEU A 402 -10.13 5.48 -14.11
C LEU A 402 -9.69 6.02 -12.74
N ASP A 403 -8.44 6.47 -12.61
CA ASP A 403 -7.96 7.09 -11.36
C ASP A 403 -8.76 8.34 -10.99
N THR A 404 -9.16 9.14 -12.00
CA THR A 404 -9.97 10.35 -11.79
C THR A 404 -11.40 9.99 -11.39
N LEU A 405 -11.97 8.97 -12.00
CA LEU A 405 -13.31 8.47 -11.67
C LEU A 405 -13.35 7.88 -10.26
N GLN A 406 -12.33 7.11 -9.86
CA GLN A 406 -12.19 6.61 -8.48
C GLN A 406 -12.10 7.77 -7.47
N LEU A 407 -11.31 8.81 -7.80
CA LEU A 407 -11.19 9.98 -6.95
C LEU A 407 -12.56 10.66 -6.76
N LEU A 408 -13.29 10.87 -7.86
CA LEU A 408 -14.63 11.43 -7.87
C LEU A 408 -15.63 10.64 -7.01
N THR A 409 -15.67 9.33 -7.15
CA THR A 409 -16.65 8.47 -6.46
C THR A 409 -16.32 8.31 -4.97
N VAL A 410 -15.05 8.09 -4.65
CA VAL A 410 -14.60 7.77 -3.29
C VAL A 410 -14.44 9.04 -2.47
N HIS A 411 -13.79 10.08 -3.00
CA HIS A 411 -13.36 11.23 -2.21
C HIS A 411 -14.22 12.48 -2.37
N TYR A 412 -15.18 12.51 -3.29
CA TYR A 412 -16.09 13.65 -3.45
C TYR A 412 -17.54 13.23 -3.26
N ASN A 413 -18.32 14.09 -2.61
CA ASN A 413 -19.77 13.91 -2.54
C ASN A 413 -20.42 14.37 -3.87
N PRO A 414 -21.71 14.10 -4.09
CA PRO A 414 -22.41 14.53 -5.31
C PRO A 414 -22.41 16.06 -5.53
N ALA A 415 -22.25 16.86 -4.47
CA ALA A 415 -22.10 18.32 -4.55
C ALA A 415 -20.67 18.76 -4.95
N GLY A 416 -19.74 17.82 -5.15
CA GLY A 416 -18.36 18.06 -5.49
C GLY A 416 -17.51 18.65 -4.35
N GLN A 417 -17.94 18.47 -3.11
CA GLN A 417 -17.14 18.75 -1.92
C GLN A 417 -16.31 17.52 -1.54
N ALA A 418 -15.08 17.74 -1.06
CA ALA A 418 -14.23 16.66 -0.60
C ALA A 418 -14.81 16.01 0.66
N LYS A 419 -14.84 14.67 0.70
CA LYS A 419 -15.20 13.90 1.89
C LYS A 419 -14.06 13.93 2.90
N ALA A 420 -14.38 13.69 4.17
CA ALA A 420 -13.37 13.56 5.23
C ALA A 420 -12.41 12.40 4.96
N GLY A 421 -11.13 12.62 5.23
CA GLY A 421 -10.05 11.64 5.04
C GLY A 421 -8.86 12.22 4.29
N GLN A 422 -7.76 11.46 4.23
CA GLN A 422 -6.58 11.84 3.47
C GLN A 422 -6.84 11.67 1.97
N PRO A 423 -6.67 12.71 1.14
CA PRO A 423 -6.80 12.57 -0.30
C PRO A 423 -5.67 11.68 -0.85
N PRO A 424 -5.86 11.01 -1.99
CA PRO A 424 -4.80 10.28 -2.65
C PRO A 424 -3.61 11.19 -2.93
N HIS A 425 -2.39 10.66 -2.75
CA HIS A 425 -1.18 11.40 -3.05
C HIS A 425 -1.18 11.91 -4.49
N HIS A 426 -0.74 13.16 -4.66
CA HIS A 426 -0.58 13.73 -5.99
C HIS A 426 0.57 13.01 -6.71
N ARG A 427 0.31 12.57 -7.95
CA ARG A 427 1.26 11.85 -8.78
C ARG A 427 1.59 12.71 -9.99
N LYS A 428 2.88 12.99 -10.19
CA LYS A 428 3.41 13.70 -11.36
C LYS A 428 3.95 12.70 -12.36
N GLU A 429 3.93 13.07 -13.63
CA GLU A 429 4.54 12.26 -14.67
C GLU A 429 6.05 12.46 -14.66
N SER A 430 6.80 11.37 -14.63
CA SER A 430 8.26 11.42 -14.78
C SER A 430 8.63 11.51 -16.26
N LEU A 431 9.74 12.19 -16.54
CA LEU A 431 10.40 12.12 -17.85
C LEU A 431 11.15 10.78 -18.02
N LEU A 432 11.42 10.08 -16.92
CA LEU A 432 12.16 8.82 -16.95
C LEU A 432 11.26 7.68 -17.42
N PRO A 433 11.75 6.84 -18.35
CA PRO A 433 11.05 5.63 -18.73
C PRO A 433 11.13 4.59 -17.59
N SER A 434 10.10 3.76 -17.48
CA SER A 434 10.10 2.63 -16.56
C SER A 434 11.10 1.57 -17.02
N ALA A 435 11.84 0.99 -16.07
CA ALA A 435 12.68 -0.18 -16.29
C ALA A 435 11.89 -1.50 -16.23
N SER A 436 10.57 -1.45 -16.05
CA SER A 436 9.73 -2.65 -16.00
C SER A 436 9.71 -3.32 -17.37
N PRO A 437 9.74 -4.67 -17.43
CA PRO A 437 9.64 -5.38 -18.70
C PRO A 437 8.29 -5.10 -19.37
N PRO A 438 8.22 -5.08 -20.72
CA PRO A 438 6.98 -4.94 -21.45
C PRO A 438 5.93 -5.97 -21.00
N GLN A 439 4.66 -5.56 -20.93
CA GLN A 439 3.57 -6.50 -20.69
C GLN A 439 3.31 -7.34 -21.94
N THR A 440 3.16 -8.64 -21.78
CA THR A 440 2.78 -9.56 -22.86
C THR A 440 1.26 -9.76 -22.88
N SER A 441 0.74 -10.35 -23.95
CA SER A 441 -0.66 -10.79 -24.08
C SER A 441 -1.72 -9.70 -24.04
N LEU A 442 -1.33 -8.43 -24.23
CA LEU A 442 -2.29 -7.34 -24.35
C LEU A 442 -2.81 -7.23 -25.79
N PRO A 443 -4.02 -6.67 -25.99
CA PRO A 443 -4.49 -6.22 -27.28
C PRO A 443 -3.50 -5.30 -27.99
N LYS A 444 -3.38 -5.42 -29.32
CA LYS A 444 -2.51 -4.55 -30.14
C LYS A 444 -2.67 -3.03 -29.85
N PRO A 445 -3.89 -2.48 -29.68
CA PRO A 445 -4.06 -1.04 -29.41
C PRO A 445 -3.52 -0.58 -28.04
N CYS A 446 -3.20 -1.51 -27.15
CA CYS A 446 -2.57 -1.19 -25.87
C CYS A 446 -1.07 -0.88 -26.00
N TYR A 447 -0.47 -1.15 -27.16
CA TYR A 447 0.93 -0.90 -27.44
C TYR A 447 1.14 0.38 -28.25
N GLY A 448 2.18 1.14 -27.92
CA GLY A 448 2.55 2.35 -28.65
C GLY A 448 3.11 2.01 -30.04
N ALA A 449 2.79 2.83 -31.04
CA ALA A 449 3.23 2.62 -32.42
C ALA A 449 4.77 2.53 -32.54
N SER A 450 5.51 3.39 -31.83
CA SER A 450 6.97 3.37 -31.82
C SER A 450 7.55 2.07 -31.25
N PHE A 451 6.93 1.53 -30.20
CA PHE A 451 7.33 0.24 -29.62
C PHE A 451 7.07 -0.90 -30.60
N LEU A 452 5.88 -0.95 -31.22
CA LEU A 452 5.57 -1.97 -32.22
C LEU A 452 6.52 -1.91 -33.42
N THR A 453 6.91 -0.71 -33.87
CA THR A 453 7.93 -0.56 -34.93
C THR A 453 9.30 -1.06 -34.48
N SER A 454 9.70 -0.79 -33.22
CA SER A 454 10.99 -1.27 -32.70
C SER A 454 11.09 -2.79 -32.62
N LEU A 455 9.96 -3.50 -32.46
CA LEU A 455 9.95 -4.97 -32.48
C LEU A 455 10.22 -5.53 -33.88
N ARG A 456 9.80 -4.84 -34.94
CA ARG A 456 10.01 -5.27 -36.33
C ARG A 456 11.44 -5.09 -36.81
N LEU A 457 12.16 -4.11 -36.25
CA LEU A 457 13.53 -3.81 -36.65
C LEU A 457 14.55 -4.79 -36.07
N ASN A 458 14.17 -5.57 -35.06
CA ASN A 458 15.03 -6.54 -34.40
C ASN A 458 14.74 -7.98 -34.85
N GLU A 459 14.03 -8.18 -35.98
CA GLU A 459 13.72 -9.51 -36.52
C GLU A 459 14.98 -10.28 -36.99
N ASP A 460 16.13 -9.60 -37.12
CA ASP A 460 17.42 -10.23 -37.47
C ASP A 460 18.16 -10.85 -36.26
N ASP A 461 17.72 -10.58 -35.02
CA ASP A 461 18.24 -11.22 -33.80
C ASP A 461 17.22 -12.27 -33.33
N ASP A 462 17.50 -13.56 -33.58
CA ASP A 462 16.64 -14.76 -33.39
C ASP A 462 16.07 -14.99 -31.96
N GLN A 463 16.10 -14.02 -31.05
CA GLN A 463 15.36 -14.05 -29.79
C GLN A 463 13.97 -13.45 -30.02
N GLU A 464 13.08 -14.24 -30.64
CA GLU A 464 11.65 -13.92 -30.68
C GLU A 464 11.12 -13.79 -29.25
N ILE A 465 11.02 -12.55 -28.76
CA ILE A 465 10.19 -12.27 -27.59
C ILE A 465 8.76 -12.44 -28.07
N GLU A 466 8.20 -13.65 -27.94
CA GLU A 466 6.79 -13.92 -28.14
C GLU A 466 5.98 -13.11 -27.11
N LEU A 467 5.70 -11.86 -27.43
CA LEU A 467 4.81 -11.00 -26.64
C LEU A 467 3.36 -11.50 -26.69
N ASN A 468 3.07 -12.56 -27.47
CA ASN A 468 1.76 -13.16 -27.69
C ASN A 468 0.67 -12.10 -27.86
N ILE A 469 0.92 -11.14 -28.76
CA ILE A 469 0.03 -9.99 -28.94
C ILE A 469 -1.35 -10.51 -29.35
N ASP A 470 -2.38 -10.10 -28.61
CA ASP A 470 -3.74 -10.52 -28.92
C ASP A 470 -4.28 -9.69 -30.09
N TYR A 471 -4.03 -10.18 -31.31
CA TYR A 471 -4.59 -9.61 -32.53
C TYR A 471 -6.09 -9.90 -32.70
N SER A 472 -6.63 -10.86 -31.94
CA SER A 472 -8.03 -11.31 -32.07
C SER A 472 -9.02 -10.44 -31.29
N SER A 473 -8.54 -9.57 -30.40
CA SER A 473 -9.43 -8.74 -29.59
C SER A 473 -10.16 -7.71 -30.46
N HIS A 474 -11.48 -7.60 -30.29
CA HIS A 474 -12.31 -6.54 -30.91
C HIS A 474 -12.07 -5.13 -30.32
N LEU A 475 -11.08 -4.99 -29.44
CA LEU A 475 -10.77 -3.70 -28.84
C LEU A 475 -10.11 -2.81 -29.89
N THR A 476 -10.65 -1.62 -30.10
CA THR A 476 -10.05 -0.59 -30.95
C THR A 476 -9.37 0.48 -30.08
N ALA A 477 -8.51 1.32 -30.68
CA ALA A 477 -7.93 2.46 -29.97
C ALA A 477 -9.02 3.43 -29.46
N ASP A 478 -10.06 3.66 -30.26
CA ASP A 478 -11.21 4.48 -29.87
C ASP A 478 -12.01 3.87 -28.71
N ALA A 479 -12.03 2.54 -28.62
CA ALA A 479 -12.62 1.84 -27.49
C ALA A 479 -11.81 2.03 -26.20
N LEU A 480 -10.52 2.39 -26.25
CA LEU A 480 -9.70 2.74 -25.06
C LEU A 480 -9.97 4.17 -24.57
N CYS A 481 -11.23 4.59 -24.62
CA CYS A 481 -11.69 5.86 -24.10
C CYS A 481 -12.86 5.63 -23.15
N LEU A 482 -13.04 6.52 -22.18
CA LEU A 482 -14.27 6.49 -21.38
C LEU A 482 -15.50 6.72 -22.30
N PRO A 483 -16.67 6.14 -21.97
CA PRO A 483 -17.94 6.55 -22.55
C PRO A 483 -18.15 8.05 -22.36
N ASP A 484 -18.79 8.73 -23.30
CA ASP A 484 -18.92 10.21 -23.30
C ASP A 484 -19.62 10.74 -22.05
N SER A 485 -20.60 9.99 -21.53
CA SER A 485 -21.29 10.30 -20.27
C SER A 485 -20.34 10.36 -19.06
N LEU A 486 -19.26 9.59 -19.06
CA LEU A 486 -18.23 9.62 -18.01
C LEU A 486 -17.11 10.61 -18.33
N LYS A 487 -16.73 10.77 -19.61
CA LYS A 487 -15.74 11.76 -20.04
C LYS A 487 -16.13 13.16 -19.59
N SER A 488 -17.38 13.58 -19.83
CA SER A 488 -17.84 14.92 -19.46
C SER A 488 -17.69 15.18 -17.95
N ARG A 489 -17.98 14.19 -17.11
CA ARG A 489 -17.83 14.30 -15.64
C ARG A 489 -16.35 14.42 -15.23
N VAL A 490 -15.47 13.64 -15.87
CA VAL A 490 -14.03 13.70 -15.63
C VAL A 490 -13.45 15.06 -16.05
N ILE A 491 -13.87 15.58 -17.21
CA ILE A 491 -13.44 16.89 -17.72
C ILE A 491 -13.92 18.02 -16.81
N GLU A 492 -15.21 18.03 -16.46
CA GLU A 492 -15.79 19.02 -15.54
C GLU A 492 -15.02 19.05 -14.21
N PHE A 493 -14.74 17.87 -13.64
CA PHE A 493 -13.98 17.77 -12.41
C PHE A 493 -12.54 18.29 -12.53
N ARG A 494 -11.83 17.95 -13.62
CA ARG A 494 -10.48 18.45 -13.89
C ARG A 494 -10.47 19.97 -13.99
N ASN A 495 -11.44 20.56 -14.68
CA ASN A 495 -11.56 22.01 -14.83
C ASN A 495 -11.87 22.68 -13.49
N LYS A 496 -12.80 22.13 -12.69
CA LYS A 496 -13.12 22.64 -11.35
C LYS A 496 -11.92 22.62 -10.41
N ARG A 497 -11.02 21.64 -10.55
CA ARG A 497 -9.80 21.56 -9.75
C ARG A 497 -8.75 22.58 -10.20
N LYS A 498 -8.60 22.82 -11.50
CA LYS A 498 -7.68 23.83 -12.03
C LYS A 498 -8.03 25.25 -11.56
N GLY A 499 -9.31 25.58 -11.41
CA GLY A 499 -9.76 26.90 -10.93
C GLY A 499 -9.69 27.11 -9.41
N ARG A 500 -9.21 26.13 -8.63
CA ARG A 500 -9.07 26.24 -7.16
C ARG A 500 -7.61 26.30 -6.69
N VAL A 501 -6.66 26.10 -7.59
CA VAL A 501 -5.22 26.29 -7.34
C VAL A 501 -4.90 27.71 -7.74
#